data_AF-A0A1D1Y1Y8-F1
#
_entry.id   AF-A0A1D1Y1Y8-F1
#
_cell.length_a   1.000
_cell.length_b   1.000
_cell.length_c   1.000
_cell.angle_alpha   90.00
_cell.angle_beta   90.00
_cell.angle_gamma   90.00
#
_symmetry.space_group_name_H-M   'P 1'
#
loop_
_entity.id
_entity.type
_entity.pdbx_description
1 polymer ?
#
loop_
_entity_poly.entity_id
_entity_poly.type
_entity_poly.pdbx_seq_one_letter_code
_entity_poly.pdbx_strand_id
1 'polypeptide(L)'
;MDPREPAPLTWHRKIDSPKTVLSEFNLSLFEKIQLSSLGFRLCRQVIEETSNGRVVMIDPFTKRRLTSCHGVPLGGIGAGSIGRSYKGYFQRWQLFPGVSDEEPVLADQFSVFVSRPNGKKCSTVLSPRNEEMLKGGAISGIESWDWNLNGQKSTYHALFPRSWTIFDGEPDPDLKIICRQISPFIPHNYVQSSYPVAVFTFKLINLSESPAEVTLLFTWANSVGGKSEFTGNHFNSKMMGENGVQGVLLHHRTANAKSPVTFAIAAQETGDVHVSECPYFLISGSCDGFTAADMWREIKENGSFDHLKANETSVASEPGSSIGAAVAASVTLPPKEVRNVTFSLAWSCPEVVFPCGKIYRRRYTNFYGTHEDAAANLVHDAIMEHYHWESQIDDWQRSILLDERFPEWYRVTLFNELYFLNAGGTVWTDGSLPFQSLVTIKERKFSLDISSSCCKDLTGISSQNDTATDVLYRMTSVLEKINTPVASKCAFGTSLLRDGEENIGQFLYLEGMEYHMYNTYDVHFYASFALVMLFPKLELSIQRDFAAAVMMHDPEKVQCLSDGKWAPRKIGGKI
;
A
#
# COMPACT_ATOMS: atom_id res chain seq x y z
N MET A 1 -11.38 27.39 8.60
CA MET A 1 -12.13 26.13 8.73
C MET A 1 -11.35 25.25 9.69
N ASP A 2 -11.99 24.61 10.66
CA ASP A 2 -11.30 23.61 11.49
C ASP A 2 -10.99 22.41 10.58
N PRO A 3 -9.72 22.10 10.25
CA PRO A 3 -9.37 20.96 9.39
C PRO A 3 -9.78 19.60 9.98
N ARG A 4 -10.28 19.60 11.22
CA ARG A 4 -10.71 18.42 12.00
C ARG A 4 -12.19 18.09 11.81
N GLU A 5 -13.00 19.02 11.31
CA GLU A 5 -14.36 18.72 10.85
C GLU A 5 -14.31 18.22 9.40
N PRO A 6 -15.30 17.43 8.96
CA PRO A 6 -15.46 17.14 7.54
C PRO A 6 -15.52 18.44 6.74
N ALA A 7 -14.89 18.44 5.56
CA ALA A 7 -15.03 19.57 4.64
C ALA A 7 -16.52 19.83 4.31
N PRO A 8 -16.93 21.07 3.99
CA PRO A 8 -18.33 21.40 3.71
C PRO A 8 -18.95 20.53 2.61
N LEU A 9 -18.15 20.16 1.63
CA LEU A 9 -18.53 19.35 0.49
C LEU A 9 -17.66 18.11 0.44
N THR A 10 -18.29 16.95 0.57
CA THR A 10 -17.64 15.63 0.54
C THR A 10 -18.57 14.64 -0.15
N TRP A 11 -18.01 13.58 -0.73
CA TRP A 11 -18.81 12.41 -1.06
C TRP A 11 -19.09 11.68 0.24
N HIS A 12 -20.35 11.33 0.53
CA HIS A 12 -20.67 10.67 1.79
C HIS A 12 -21.56 9.44 1.62
N ARG A 13 -21.39 8.47 2.53
CA ARG A 13 -22.15 7.23 2.53
C ARG A 13 -22.30 6.70 3.95
N LYS A 14 -23.48 6.19 4.30
CA LYS A 14 -23.66 5.50 5.58
C LYS A 14 -22.89 4.18 5.61
N ILE A 15 -22.33 3.85 6.76
CA ILE A 15 -21.53 2.63 6.96
C ILE A 15 -22.38 1.36 6.81
N ASP A 16 -23.64 1.40 7.21
CA ASP A 16 -24.60 0.29 7.09
C ASP A 16 -25.13 0.07 5.67
N SER A 17 -24.79 0.95 4.71
CA SER A 17 -25.28 0.86 3.34
C SER A 17 -25.06 -0.54 2.75
N PRO A 18 -26.05 -1.11 2.04
CA PRO A 18 -25.87 -2.38 1.36
C PRO A 18 -24.80 -2.25 0.27
N LYS A 19 -24.10 -3.36 0.00
CA LYS A 19 -23.18 -3.44 -1.13
C LYS A 19 -24.01 -3.29 -2.41
N THR A 20 -23.53 -2.44 -3.32
CA THR A 20 -24.15 -2.31 -4.64
C THR A 20 -23.86 -3.58 -5.43
N VAL A 21 -24.91 -4.19 -5.99
CA VAL A 21 -24.76 -5.32 -6.91
C VAL A 21 -24.15 -4.79 -8.20
N LEU A 22 -22.96 -5.27 -8.55
CA LEU A 22 -22.29 -4.89 -9.78
C LEU A 22 -22.92 -5.63 -10.97
N SER A 23 -23.16 -4.91 -12.07
CA SER A 23 -23.65 -5.49 -13.31
C SER A 23 -22.49 -5.76 -14.27
N GLU A 24 -22.38 -6.98 -14.78
CA GLU A 24 -21.42 -7.33 -15.82
C GLU A 24 -22.07 -7.19 -17.20
N PHE A 25 -21.36 -6.56 -18.14
CA PHE A 25 -21.77 -6.52 -19.53
C PHE A 25 -21.56 -7.89 -20.16
N ASN A 26 -22.60 -8.45 -20.77
CA ASN A 26 -22.53 -9.74 -21.45
C ASN A 26 -22.47 -9.55 -22.97
N LEU A 27 -21.54 -10.26 -23.61
CA LEU A 27 -21.49 -10.35 -25.07
C LEU A 27 -22.66 -11.18 -25.60
N SER A 28 -23.32 -10.68 -26.63
CA SER A 28 -24.30 -11.41 -27.42
C SER A 28 -23.67 -12.62 -28.13
N LEU A 29 -24.49 -13.57 -28.58
CA LEU A 29 -24.01 -14.73 -29.32
C LEU A 29 -23.27 -14.32 -30.62
N PHE A 30 -23.79 -13.30 -31.31
CA PHE A 30 -23.19 -12.79 -32.53
C PHE A 30 -21.80 -12.17 -32.26
N GLU A 31 -21.67 -11.36 -31.20
CA GLU A 31 -20.38 -10.79 -30.79
C GLU A 31 -19.39 -11.89 -30.38
N LYS A 32 -19.84 -12.94 -29.68
CA LYS A 32 -18.98 -14.09 -29.34
C LYS A 32 -18.44 -14.80 -30.58
N ILE A 33 -19.28 -14.98 -31.61
CA ILE A 33 -18.84 -15.57 -32.89
C ILE A 33 -17.84 -14.65 -33.58
N GLN A 34 -18.14 -13.35 -33.66
CA GLN A 34 -17.26 -12.35 -34.27
C GLN A 34 -15.90 -12.26 -33.56
N LEU A 35 -15.88 -12.34 -32.24
CA LEU A 35 -14.67 -12.24 -31.40
C LEU A 35 -13.97 -13.59 -31.18
N SER A 36 -14.52 -14.70 -31.66
CA SER A 36 -13.96 -16.06 -31.43
C SER A 36 -12.49 -16.19 -31.85
N SER A 37 -12.12 -15.59 -32.98
CA SER A 37 -10.74 -15.61 -33.47
C SER A 37 -9.78 -14.84 -32.56
N LEU A 38 -10.22 -13.71 -31.99
CA LEU A 38 -9.46 -12.93 -31.02
C LEU A 38 -9.36 -13.70 -29.70
N GLY A 39 -10.47 -14.28 -29.23
CA GLY A 39 -10.51 -15.11 -28.03
C GLY A 39 -9.51 -16.27 -28.10
N PHE A 40 -9.44 -16.97 -29.24
CA PHE A 40 -8.44 -18.03 -29.45
C PHE A 40 -7.00 -17.51 -29.36
N ARG A 41 -6.69 -16.36 -29.97
CA ARG A 41 -5.35 -15.76 -29.91
C ARG A 41 -4.98 -15.34 -28.49
N LEU A 42 -5.91 -14.74 -27.75
CA LEU A 42 -5.74 -14.37 -26.34
C LEU A 42 -5.51 -15.61 -25.47
N CYS A 43 -6.32 -16.66 -25.61
CA CYS A 43 -6.12 -17.93 -24.89
C CYS A 43 -4.72 -18.49 -25.14
N ARG A 44 -4.29 -18.55 -26.41
CA ARG A 44 -2.97 -19.08 -26.76
C ARG A 44 -1.85 -18.24 -26.16
N GLN A 45 -1.95 -16.91 -26.21
CA GLN A 45 -0.97 -16.02 -25.60
C GLN A 45 -0.91 -16.18 -24.08
N VAL A 46 -2.07 -16.25 -23.40
CA VAL A 46 -2.13 -16.49 -21.95
C VAL A 46 -1.39 -17.78 -21.60
N ILE A 47 -1.65 -18.88 -22.33
CA ILE A 47 -0.96 -20.16 -22.12
C ILE A 47 0.55 -20.02 -22.34
N GLU A 48 0.96 -19.41 -23.45
CA GLU A 48 2.37 -19.25 -23.81
C GLU A 48 3.14 -18.39 -22.79
N GLU A 49 2.61 -17.22 -22.43
CA GLU A 49 3.21 -16.32 -21.45
C GLU A 49 3.29 -16.97 -20.07
N THR A 50 2.21 -17.61 -19.62
CA THR A 50 2.17 -18.32 -18.33
C THR A 50 3.15 -19.49 -18.30
N SER A 51 3.28 -20.25 -19.41
CA SER A 51 4.26 -21.35 -19.51
C SER A 51 5.71 -20.89 -19.45
N ASN A 52 5.96 -19.65 -19.86
CA ASN A 52 7.27 -19.00 -19.80
C ASN A 52 7.50 -18.25 -18.47
N GLY A 53 6.57 -18.35 -17.50
CA GLY A 53 6.66 -17.65 -16.21
C GLY A 53 6.51 -16.13 -16.32
N ARG A 54 5.96 -15.61 -17.43
CA ARG A 54 5.78 -14.18 -17.67
C ARG A 54 4.36 -13.75 -17.30
N VAL A 55 4.23 -12.50 -16.82
CA VAL A 55 2.92 -11.91 -16.52
C VAL A 55 2.23 -11.52 -17.81
N VAL A 56 0.98 -11.97 -17.97
CA VAL A 56 0.15 -11.63 -19.12
C VAL A 56 -0.30 -10.18 -19.01
N MET A 57 -0.12 -9.41 -20.11
CA MET A 57 -0.52 -8.00 -20.18
C MET A 57 -2.05 -7.83 -20.17
N ILE A 58 -2.77 -8.73 -20.85
CA ILE A 58 -4.24 -8.75 -20.94
C ILE A 58 -4.70 -10.20 -20.73
N ASP A 59 -5.41 -10.44 -19.64
CA ASP A 59 -6.04 -11.73 -19.38
C ASP A 59 -7.53 -11.54 -19.06
N PRO A 60 -8.41 -11.71 -20.08
CA PRO A 60 -9.85 -11.59 -19.90
C PRO A 60 -10.47 -12.83 -19.24
N PHE A 61 -9.71 -13.91 -19.02
CA PHE A 61 -10.21 -15.17 -18.49
C PHE A 61 -10.01 -15.27 -16.98
N THR A 62 -9.09 -14.48 -16.41
CA THR A 62 -8.91 -14.39 -14.97
C THR A 62 -10.15 -13.78 -14.33
N LYS A 63 -10.82 -14.57 -13.47
CA LYS A 63 -11.91 -14.08 -12.64
C LYS A 63 -11.37 -13.16 -11.55
N ARG A 64 -11.84 -11.91 -11.56
CA ARG A 64 -11.49 -10.91 -10.56
C ARG A 64 -12.61 -10.77 -9.56
N ARG A 65 -12.27 -10.73 -8.27
CA ARG A 65 -13.24 -10.44 -7.21
C ARG A 65 -13.48 -8.94 -7.18
N LEU A 66 -14.58 -8.48 -7.76
CA LEU A 66 -14.96 -7.06 -7.73
C LEU A 66 -15.80 -6.76 -6.48
N THR A 67 -15.55 -5.62 -5.84
CA THR A 67 -16.36 -5.15 -4.72
C THR A 67 -16.88 -3.75 -4.98
N SER A 68 -17.96 -3.36 -4.30
CA SER A 68 -18.53 -2.00 -4.34
C SER A 68 -18.28 -1.22 -3.05
N CYS A 69 -17.38 -1.74 -2.21
CA CYS A 69 -17.13 -1.26 -0.87
C CYS A 69 -15.72 -0.68 -0.77
N HIS A 70 -15.53 0.51 -1.34
CA HIS A 70 -14.24 1.19 -1.40
C HIS A 70 -14.28 2.56 -0.71
N GLY A 71 -13.11 3.15 -0.50
CA GLY A 71 -12.94 4.50 0.03
C GLY A 71 -11.64 5.10 -0.49
N VAL A 72 -11.26 6.25 0.06
CA VAL A 72 -10.00 6.93 -0.22
C VAL A 72 -8.83 6.01 0.12
N PRO A 73 -7.93 5.72 -0.85
CA PRO A 73 -6.78 4.86 -0.60
C PRO A 73 -5.71 5.58 0.22
N LEU A 74 -4.86 4.80 0.87
CA LEU A 74 -3.79 5.25 1.74
C LEU A 74 -2.44 5.19 1.00
N GLY A 75 -1.56 6.13 1.33
CA GLY A 75 -0.17 6.22 0.87
C GLY A 75 0.10 7.40 -0.05
N GLY A 76 1.38 7.66 -0.29
CA GLY A 76 1.87 8.59 -1.30
C GLY A 76 1.87 7.98 -2.71
N ILE A 77 2.15 8.82 -3.69
CA ILE A 77 2.31 8.47 -5.10
C ILE A 77 3.48 7.49 -5.25
N GLY A 78 3.26 6.36 -5.91
CA GLY A 78 4.31 5.39 -6.23
C GLY A 78 4.88 4.64 -5.03
N ALA A 79 4.26 4.75 -3.84
CA ALA A 79 4.68 4.08 -2.61
C ALA A 79 4.06 2.68 -2.43
N GLY A 80 3.15 2.30 -3.34
CA GLY A 80 2.15 1.26 -3.09
C GLY A 80 0.99 1.83 -2.28
N SER A 81 -0.19 1.22 -2.41
CA SER A 81 -1.41 1.74 -1.76
C SER A 81 -2.18 0.65 -1.04
N ILE A 82 -2.87 1.07 0.02
CA ILE A 82 -3.79 0.23 0.80
C ILE A 82 -5.15 0.91 0.77
N GLY A 83 -6.17 0.23 0.25
CA GLY A 83 -7.54 0.73 0.30
C GLY A 83 -8.11 0.61 1.71
N ARG A 84 -8.88 1.61 2.14
CA ARG A 84 -9.76 1.49 3.30
C ARG A 84 -11.20 1.76 2.88
N SER A 85 -12.06 0.76 3.03
CA SER A 85 -13.45 0.86 2.62
C SER A 85 -14.22 1.88 3.45
N TYR A 86 -15.32 2.42 2.93
CA TYR A 86 -16.23 3.26 3.72
C TYR A 86 -16.83 2.54 4.95
N LYS A 87 -16.67 1.21 5.05
CA LYS A 87 -17.09 0.41 6.21
C LYS A 87 -16.00 0.21 7.27
N GLY A 88 -14.78 0.69 7.01
CA GLY A 88 -13.65 0.60 7.93
C GLY A 88 -12.61 -0.48 7.62
N TYR A 89 -12.92 -1.47 6.77
CA TYR A 89 -11.99 -2.55 6.42
C TYR A 89 -10.80 -2.08 5.56
N PHE A 90 -9.59 -2.55 5.89
CA PHE A 90 -8.40 -2.43 5.04
C PHE A 90 -8.38 -3.56 4.01
N GLN A 91 -8.35 -3.20 2.73
CA GLN A 91 -8.49 -4.09 1.58
C GLN A 91 -7.84 -3.46 0.33
N ARG A 92 -7.87 -4.16 -0.81
CA ARG A 92 -7.30 -3.65 -2.08
C ARG A 92 -5.83 -3.27 -1.92
N TRP A 93 -5.04 -4.27 -1.58
CA TRP A 93 -3.60 -4.14 -1.33
C TRP A 93 -2.85 -4.10 -2.66
N GLN A 94 -2.17 -2.99 -2.93
CA GLN A 94 -1.41 -2.74 -4.16
C GLN A 94 0.04 -2.36 -3.81
N LEU A 95 0.67 -3.19 -2.97
CA LEU A 95 2.06 -2.98 -2.53
C LEU A 95 3.09 -3.48 -3.55
N PHE A 96 2.70 -4.36 -4.47
CA PHE A 96 3.59 -4.93 -5.48
C PHE A 96 3.06 -4.65 -6.89
N PRO A 97 3.94 -4.38 -7.88
CA PRO A 97 3.51 -4.13 -9.25
C PRO A 97 2.60 -5.23 -9.82
N GLY A 98 1.46 -4.84 -10.40
CA GLY A 98 0.53 -5.76 -11.04
C GLY A 98 -0.23 -6.69 -10.09
N VAL A 99 -0.12 -6.50 -8.77
CA VAL A 99 -0.87 -7.25 -7.75
C VAL A 99 -1.92 -6.33 -7.13
N SER A 100 -3.17 -6.79 -7.05
CA SER A 100 -4.26 -6.13 -6.33
C SER A 100 -5.06 -7.17 -5.58
N ASP A 101 -4.82 -7.28 -4.27
CA ASP A 101 -5.57 -8.19 -3.40
C ASP A 101 -6.80 -7.46 -2.83
N GLU A 102 -7.96 -7.72 -3.41
CA GLU A 102 -9.24 -7.04 -3.07
C GLU A 102 -9.84 -7.50 -1.74
N GLU A 103 -9.33 -8.56 -1.13
CA GLU A 103 -9.89 -9.12 0.11
C GLU A 103 -9.50 -8.28 1.34
N PRO A 104 -10.43 -8.07 2.28
CA PRO A 104 -10.13 -7.38 3.51
C PRO A 104 -9.31 -8.27 4.45
N VAL A 105 -8.31 -7.69 5.09
CA VAL A 105 -7.62 -8.31 6.24
C VAL A 105 -8.41 -7.90 7.48
N LEU A 106 -9.18 -8.84 8.03
CA LEU A 106 -10.21 -8.52 9.01
C LEU A 106 -9.68 -8.18 10.41
N ALA A 107 -8.44 -8.60 10.72
CA ALA A 107 -7.74 -8.21 11.94
C ALA A 107 -7.28 -6.74 11.94
N ASP A 108 -7.18 -6.11 10.77
CA ASP A 108 -6.75 -4.72 10.63
C ASP A 108 -7.94 -3.80 10.94
N GLN A 109 -7.97 -3.23 12.14
CA GLN A 109 -9.14 -2.52 12.64
C GLN A 109 -8.77 -1.37 13.58
N PHE A 110 -9.69 -0.41 13.65
CA PHE A 110 -9.81 0.43 14.84
C PHE A 110 -10.96 -0.09 15.70
N SER A 111 -10.77 -0.08 17.02
CA SER A 111 -11.80 -0.46 18.00
C SER A 111 -11.87 0.57 19.12
N VAL A 112 -13.00 0.62 19.81
CA VAL A 112 -13.22 1.52 20.94
C VAL A 112 -13.77 0.78 22.15
N PHE A 113 -13.30 1.16 23.32
CA PHE A 113 -13.77 0.71 24.63
C PHE A 113 -14.14 1.96 25.43
N VAL A 114 -15.33 1.98 26.02
CA VAL A 114 -15.84 3.10 26.81
C VAL A 114 -16.28 2.58 28.16
N SER A 115 -15.82 3.23 29.23
CA SER A 115 -16.25 2.95 30.60
C SER A 115 -16.71 4.24 31.27
N ARG A 116 -17.88 4.20 31.89
CA ARG A 116 -18.46 5.33 32.63
C ARG A 116 -18.55 5.04 34.13
N PRO A 117 -18.52 6.07 35.01
CA PRO A 117 -18.62 5.91 36.46
C PRO A 117 -19.88 5.19 36.95
N ASN A 118 -20.96 5.23 36.16
CA ASN A 118 -22.21 4.54 36.45
C ASN A 118 -22.16 3.01 36.20
N GLY A 119 -20.98 2.47 35.87
CA GLY A 119 -20.77 1.05 35.58
C GLY A 119 -21.12 0.64 34.14
N LYS A 120 -21.61 1.55 33.30
CA LYS A 120 -21.86 1.28 31.89
C LYS A 120 -20.52 1.13 31.16
N LYS A 121 -20.29 -0.06 30.60
CA LYS A 121 -19.16 -0.36 29.71
C LYS A 121 -19.68 -0.78 28.35
N CYS A 122 -19.07 -0.29 27.28
CA CYS A 122 -19.30 -0.80 25.94
C CYS A 122 -17.99 -0.90 25.16
N SER A 123 -17.97 -1.83 24.22
CA SER A 123 -16.82 -2.05 23.35
C SER A 123 -17.32 -2.50 21.99
N THR A 124 -16.66 -2.02 20.94
CA THR A 124 -16.90 -2.48 19.58
C THR A 124 -15.71 -2.26 18.68
N VAL A 125 -15.54 -3.13 17.70
CA VAL A 125 -14.81 -2.81 16.47
C VAL A 125 -15.55 -1.71 15.73
N LEU A 126 -14.85 -0.71 15.21
CA LEU A 126 -15.40 0.44 14.48
C LEU A 126 -15.68 0.12 13.00
N SER A 127 -16.15 -1.10 12.75
CA SER A 127 -16.56 -1.62 11.45
C SER A 127 -17.78 -2.52 11.67
N PRO A 128 -18.79 -2.52 10.78
CA PRO A 128 -19.89 -3.48 10.86
C PRO A 128 -19.38 -4.91 10.84
N ARG A 129 -20.16 -5.85 11.37
CA ARG A 129 -19.80 -7.28 11.28
C ARG A 129 -19.82 -7.74 9.82
N ASN A 130 -18.74 -8.37 9.37
CA ASN A 130 -18.66 -8.91 8.01
C ASN A 130 -19.36 -10.28 7.94
N GLU A 131 -20.24 -10.47 6.94
CA GLU A 131 -20.95 -11.73 6.72
C GLU A 131 -20.02 -12.92 6.44
N GLU A 132 -18.83 -12.69 5.86
CA GLU A 132 -17.85 -13.74 5.59
C GLU A 132 -17.23 -14.32 6.88
N MET A 133 -17.22 -13.54 7.97
CA MET A 133 -16.82 -14.03 9.31
C MET A 133 -17.83 -15.02 9.90
N LEU A 134 -19.07 -15.07 9.42
CA LEU A 134 -20.08 -16.02 9.90
C LEU A 134 -19.77 -17.47 9.50
N LYS A 135 -18.77 -17.67 8.62
CA LYS A 135 -18.38 -19.00 8.11
C LYS A 135 -17.19 -19.60 8.86
N GLY A 136 -16.45 -18.81 9.65
CA GLY A 136 -15.29 -19.24 10.44
C GLY A 136 -15.70 -19.55 11.88
N GLY A 137 -15.48 -20.79 12.32
CA GLY A 137 -15.90 -21.30 13.63
C GLY A 137 -14.82 -21.24 14.73
N ALA A 138 -13.80 -20.39 14.61
CA ALA A 138 -12.72 -20.33 15.58
C ALA A 138 -13.10 -19.43 16.77
N ILE A 139 -13.40 -20.04 17.92
CA ILE A 139 -13.84 -19.34 19.15
C ILE A 139 -12.73 -18.41 19.71
N SER A 140 -11.46 -18.68 19.40
CA SER A 140 -10.28 -17.95 19.88
C SER A 140 -9.71 -16.91 18.91
N GLY A 141 -10.28 -16.76 17.71
CA GLY A 141 -9.83 -15.82 16.69
C GLY A 141 -10.43 -14.42 16.84
N ILE A 142 -10.35 -13.63 15.77
CA ILE A 142 -10.96 -12.28 15.70
C ILE A 142 -12.49 -12.31 15.77
N GLU A 143 -13.12 -13.48 15.62
CA GLU A 143 -14.55 -13.69 15.84
C GLU A 143 -14.97 -13.47 17.30
N SER A 144 -14.02 -13.52 18.24
CA SER A 144 -14.22 -13.24 19.67
C SER A 144 -14.35 -11.76 20.01
N TRP A 145 -13.96 -10.87 19.09
CA TRP A 145 -14.04 -9.43 19.31
C TRP A 145 -15.49 -8.95 19.29
N ASP A 146 -15.75 -7.80 19.92
CA ASP A 146 -17.09 -7.22 19.94
C ASP A 146 -17.39 -6.55 18.59
N TRP A 147 -18.07 -7.25 17.67
CA TRP A 147 -18.51 -6.70 16.37
C TRP A 147 -19.93 -6.12 16.46
N ASN A 148 -20.11 -5.12 17.32
CA ASN A 148 -21.43 -4.61 17.74
C ASN A 148 -21.89 -3.34 17.00
N LEU A 149 -21.07 -2.79 16.11
CA LEU A 149 -21.41 -1.58 15.37
C LEU A 149 -22.50 -1.87 14.32
N ASN A 150 -23.68 -1.25 14.47
CA ASN A 150 -24.75 -1.38 13.50
C ASN A 150 -24.55 -0.43 12.28
N GLY A 151 -23.94 0.74 12.50
CA GLY A 151 -23.56 1.70 11.46
C GLY A 151 -24.67 2.66 11.01
N GLN A 152 -25.88 2.62 11.59
CA GLN A 152 -27.03 3.44 11.20
C GLN A 152 -26.84 4.94 11.46
N LYS A 153 -26.05 5.26 12.50
CA LYS A 153 -25.67 6.63 12.88
C LYS A 153 -24.21 6.93 12.55
N SER A 154 -23.63 6.13 11.66
CA SER A 154 -22.24 6.26 11.27
C SER A 154 -22.12 6.58 9.78
N THR A 155 -21.37 7.64 9.45
CA THR A 155 -21.25 8.15 8.08
C THR A 155 -19.78 8.33 7.70
N TYR A 156 -19.44 7.82 6.52
CA TYR A 156 -18.15 8.02 5.88
C TYR A 156 -18.22 9.19 4.91
N HIS A 157 -17.15 9.99 4.84
CA HIS A 157 -16.98 11.17 4.00
C HIS A 157 -15.65 11.10 3.27
N ALA A 158 -15.62 11.34 1.96
CA ALA A 158 -14.42 11.31 1.12
C ALA A 158 -14.21 12.63 0.36
N LEU A 159 -12.98 13.12 0.45
CA LEU A 159 -12.45 14.21 -0.36
C LEU A 159 -10.93 14.00 -0.47
N PHE A 160 -10.52 13.16 -1.42
CA PHE A 160 -9.13 12.75 -1.61
C PHE A 160 -8.17 13.95 -1.54
N PRO A 161 -7.05 13.87 -0.79
CA PRO A 161 -6.49 12.67 -0.13
C PRO A 161 -7.00 12.44 1.30
N ARG A 162 -8.09 13.11 1.71
CA ARG A 162 -8.65 13.03 3.06
C ARG A 162 -9.94 12.22 3.05
N SER A 163 -10.21 11.53 4.15
CA SER A 163 -11.56 11.05 4.44
C SER A 163 -11.85 11.07 5.93
N TRP A 164 -13.13 11.05 6.28
CA TRP A 164 -13.61 11.05 7.65
C TRP A 164 -14.62 9.94 7.85
N THR A 165 -14.64 9.36 9.04
CA THR A 165 -15.68 8.46 9.51
C THR A 165 -16.23 9.02 10.81
N ILE A 166 -17.51 9.37 10.82
CA ILE A 166 -18.21 9.91 11.97
C ILE A 166 -19.05 8.80 12.58
N PHE A 167 -18.87 8.53 13.87
CA PHE A 167 -19.71 7.66 14.68
C PHE A 167 -20.45 8.55 15.68
N ASP A 168 -21.75 8.75 15.47
CA ASP A 168 -22.56 9.69 16.27
C ASP A 168 -23.48 8.91 17.22
N GLY A 169 -23.04 8.74 18.47
CA GLY A 169 -23.79 8.00 19.48
C GLY A 169 -23.66 6.47 19.37
N GLU A 170 -22.56 5.97 18.78
CA GLU A 170 -22.24 4.55 18.65
C GLU A 170 -20.75 4.30 18.99
N PRO A 171 -20.39 3.34 19.86
CA PRO A 171 -21.28 2.44 20.61
C PRO A 171 -21.92 3.08 21.86
N ASP A 172 -21.54 4.30 22.24
CA ASP A 172 -22.11 5.02 23.38
C ASP A 172 -22.93 6.23 22.90
N PRO A 173 -24.24 6.32 23.22
CA PRO A 173 -25.11 7.44 22.83
C PRO A 173 -24.60 8.83 23.19
N ASP A 174 -23.80 8.95 24.24
CA ASP A 174 -23.27 10.22 24.73
C ASP A 174 -21.81 10.47 24.31
N LEU A 175 -21.29 9.70 23.34
CA LEU A 175 -19.96 9.86 22.77
C LEU A 175 -20.07 10.03 21.25
N LYS A 176 -19.38 11.04 20.73
CA LYS A 176 -19.18 11.21 19.29
C LYS A 176 -17.71 11.03 18.95
N ILE A 177 -17.44 10.20 17.96
CA ILE A 177 -16.09 9.85 17.49
C ILE A 177 -15.97 10.28 16.03
N ILE A 178 -14.95 11.05 15.70
CA ILE A 178 -14.62 11.42 14.32
C ILE A 178 -13.22 10.92 14.02
N CYS A 179 -13.11 9.91 13.16
CA CYS A 179 -11.84 9.42 12.64
C CYS A 179 -11.54 10.16 11.33
N ARG A 180 -10.52 10.99 11.31
CA ARG A 180 -10.00 11.61 10.08
C ARG A 180 -8.75 10.84 9.65
N GLN A 181 -8.71 10.41 8.40
CA GLN A 181 -7.52 9.81 7.80
C GLN A 181 -6.95 10.73 6.71
N ILE A 182 -5.63 10.79 6.63
CA ILE A 182 -4.91 11.51 5.58
C ILE A 182 -3.69 10.72 5.12
N SER A 183 -3.31 10.90 3.86
CA SER A 183 -1.98 10.60 3.35
C SER A 183 -1.40 11.83 2.66
N PRO A 184 -0.08 12.00 2.64
CA PRO A 184 0.54 13.16 2.02
C PRO A 184 0.38 13.07 0.49
N PHE A 185 -0.57 13.83 -0.05
CA PHE A 185 -0.70 14.11 -1.47
C PHE A 185 -0.80 15.63 -1.61
N ILE A 186 0.34 16.25 -1.91
CA ILE A 186 0.49 17.70 -1.88
C ILE A 186 1.04 18.13 -3.24
N PRO A 187 0.26 18.88 -4.04
CA PRO A 187 0.73 19.38 -5.34
C PRO A 187 2.06 20.12 -5.23
N HIS A 188 2.93 19.94 -6.23
CA HIS A 188 4.29 20.49 -6.31
C HIS A 188 5.27 20.04 -5.21
N ASN A 189 4.86 19.15 -4.31
CA ASN A 189 5.73 18.52 -3.33
C ASN A 189 6.16 17.13 -3.81
N TYR A 190 7.46 16.95 -4.08
CA TYR A 190 8.02 15.71 -4.63
C TYR A 190 8.74 14.82 -3.61
N VAL A 191 8.58 15.16 -2.33
CA VAL A 191 9.21 14.48 -1.20
C VAL A 191 8.12 13.78 -0.39
N GLN A 192 7.33 14.53 0.38
CA GLN A 192 6.24 14.01 1.20
C GLN A 192 5.20 13.27 0.37
N SER A 193 4.90 13.74 -0.85
CA SER A 193 3.93 13.07 -1.73
C SER A 193 4.35 11.67 -2.17
N SER A 194 5.57 11.22 -1.86
CA SER A 194 6.05 9.86 -2.14
C SER A 194 5.96 8.90 -0.95
N TYR A 195 5.59 9.39 0.24
CA TYR A 195 5.75 8.63 1.48
C TYR A 195 4.70 7.52 1.63
N PRO A 196 5.09 6.27 1.96
CA PRO A 196 4.17 5.17 2.22
C PRO A 196 3.59 5.25 3.65
N VAL A 197 2.79 6.28 3.91
CA VAL A 197 2.27 6.56 5.26
C VAL A 197 0.85 7.12 5.25
N ALA A 198 0.11 6.85 6.32
CA ALA A 198 -1.19 7.42 6.61
C ALA A 198 -1.32 7.77 8.10
N VAL A 199 -2.01 8.88 8.38
CA VAL A 199 -2.27 9.33 9.75
C VAL A 199 -3.76 9.31 10.01
N PHE A 200 -4.14 8.84 11.20
CA PHE A 200 -5.51 8.74 11.68
C PHE A 200 -5.66 9.57 12.95
N THR A 201 -6.35 10.71 12.86
CA THR A 201 -6.67 11.55 14.02
C THR A 201 -8.10 11.28 14.47
N PHE A 202 -8.28 10.83 15.70
CA PHE A 202 -9.57 10.64 16.34
C PHE A 202 -9.90 11.85 17.21
N LYS A 203 -10.99 12.54 16.89
CA LYS A 203 -11.61 13.55 17.76
C LYS A 203 -12.72 12.89 18.55
N LEU A 204 -12.54 12.82 19.87
CA LEU A 204 -13.47 12.24 20.83
C LEU A 204 -14.21 13.38 21.53
N ILE A 205 -15.54 13.35 21.50
CA ILE A 205 -16.40 14.40 22.05
C ILE A 205 -17.36 13.77 23.06
N ASN A 206 -17.20 14.11 24.34
CA ASN A 206 -18.11 13.67 25.39
C ASN A 206 -19.31 14.60 25.45
N LEU A 207 -20.50 14.09 25.15
CA LEU A 207 -21.74 14.86 25.14
C LEU A 207 -22.46 14.85 26.50
N SER A 208 -22.01 14.02 27.44
CA SER A 208 -22.64 13.89 28.77
C SER A 208 -22.10 14.87 29.82
N GLU A 209 -22.77 14.91 30.97
CA GLU A 209 -22.33 15.61 32.19
C GLU A 209 -21.38 14.77 33.08
N SER A 210 -21.02 13.56 32.67
CA SER A 210 -20.14 12.65 33.44
C SER A 210 -18.87 12.33 32.65
N PRO A 211 -17.73 12.10 33.31
CA PRO A 211 -16.54 11.71 32.59
C PRO A 211 -16.69 10.33 31.95
N ALA A 212 -15.89 10.05 30.92
CA ALA A 212 -15.80 8.75 30.27
C ALA A 212 -14.33 8.36 30.09
N GLU A 213 -13.98 7.14 30.47
CA GLU A 213 -12.70 6.54 30.09
C GLU A 213 -12.86 5.93 28.71
N VAL A 214 -12.05 6.36 27.76
CA VAL A 214 -12.10 5.90 26.37
C VAL A 214 -10.74 5.35 25.97
N THR A 215 -10.73 4.11 25.49
CA THR A 215 -9.55 3.47 24.90
C THR A 215 -9.82 3.22 23.43
N LEU A 216 -8.96 3.75 22.56
CA LEU A 216 -8.92 3.41 21.15
C LEU A 216 -7.84 2.37 20.92
N LEU A 217 -8.14 1.36 20.11
CA LEU A 217 -7.24 0.27 19.80
C LEU A 217 -7.02 0.22 18.29
N PHE A 218 -5.76 0.20 17.85
CA PHE A 218 -5.38 -0.01 16.46
C PHE A 218 -4.70 -1.37 16.35
N THR A 219 -5.32 -2.32 15.63
CA THR A 219 -4.80 -3.67 15.39
C THR A 219 -4.34 -3.82 13.95
N TRP A 220 -3.27 -4.60 13.75
CA TRP A 220 -2.71 -4.88 12.42
C TRP A 220 -2.17 -6.31 12.35
N ALA A 221 -2.51 -7.04 11.30
CA ALA A 221 -1.93 -8.34 10.99
C ALA A 221 -0.58 -8.16 10.30
N ASN A 222 0.34 -9.09 10.52
CA ASN A 222 1.59 -9.16 9.77
C ASN A 222 1.33 -9.77 8.38
N SER A 223 0.64 -9.01 7.52
CA SER A 223 0.11 -9.42 6.22
C SER A 223 0.30 -8.32 5.19
N VAL A 224 0.50 -8.71 3.93
CA VAL A 224 0.45 -7.82 2.76
C VAL A 224 -0.79 -8.09 1.89
N GLY A 225 -1.83 -8.69 2.48
CA GLY A 225 -3.07 -9.09 1.81
C GLY A 225 -3.06 -10.55 1.32
N GLY A 226 -4.21 -11.01 0.84
CA GLY A 226 -4.40 -12.38 0.35
C GLY A 226 -4.02 -13.43 1.41
N LYS A 227 -3.26 -14.45 1.01
CA LYS A 227 -2.80 -15.54 1.91
C LYS A 227 -1.39 -15.30 2.48
N SER A 228 -0.86 -14.08 2.37
CA SER A 228 0.54 -13.79 2.72
C SER A 228 0.84 -14.01 4.20
N GLU A 229 -0.12 -13.72 5.08
CA GLU A 229 0.00 -13.91 6.53
C GLU A 229 0.37 -15.34 6.96
N PHE A 230 0.00 -16.35 6.15
CA PHE A 230 0.21 -17.76 6.45
C PHE A 230 1.53 -18.32 5.92
N THR A 231 2.37 -17.50 5.29
CA THR A 231 3.62 -17.99 4.68
C THR A 231 4.72 -18.30 5.69
N GLY A 232 4.60 -17.80 6.93
CA GLY A 232 5.50 -18.08 8.02
C GLY A 232 6.77 -17.22 8.03
N ASN A 233 7.54 -17.33 9.10
CA ASN A 233 8.74 -16.55 9.42
C ASN A 233 8.51 -15.03 9.54
N HIS A 234 7.29 -14.60 9.82
CA HIS A 234 6.96 -13.21 10.12
C HIS A 234 7.21 -12.95 11.59
N PHE A 235 7.66 -11.75 11.97
CA PHE A 235 7.94 -11.46 13.37
C PHE A 235 7.66 -9.98 13.66
N ASN A 236 7.40 -9.65 14.93
CA ASN A 236 7.03 -8.29 15.32
C ASN A 236 8.02 -7.77 16.38
N SER A 237 8.33 -6.48 16.39
CA SER A 237 9.22 -5.91 17.40
C SER A 237 8.65 -4.61 17.93
N LYS A 238 8.95 -4.30 19.19
CA LYS A 238 8.64 -2.97 19.72
C LYS A 238 9.41 -1.91 18.94
N MET A 239 8.76 -0.79 18.69
CA MET A 239 9.40 0.38 18.12
C MET A 239 10.17 1.12 19.22
N MET A 240 11.33 1.69 18.88
CA MET A 240 12.03 2.60 19.78
C MET A 240 11.21 3.88 19.90
N GLY A 241 10.70 4.16 21.10
CA GLY A 241 9.87 5.34 21.31
C GLY A 241 10.70 6.62 21.37
N GLU A 242 10.36 7.59 20.53
CA GLU A 242 10.93 8.94 20.53
C GLU A 242 9.81 9.99 20.54
N ASN A 243 9.99 11.09 21.28
CA ASN A 243 9.02 12.20 21.36
C ASN A 243 7.59 11.79 21.75
N GLY A 244 7.44 10.73 22.55
CA GLY A 244 6.14 10.19 22.95
C GLY A 244 5.45 9.35 21.86
N VAL A 245 6.10 9.07 20.73
CA VAL A 245 5.58 8.16 19.72
C VAL A 245 5.96 6.72 20.08
N GLN A 246 4.96 5.88 20.28
CA GLN A 246 5.11 4.47 20.68
C GLN A 246 4.36 3.57 19.70
N GLY A 247 4.83 2.35 19.49
CA GLY A 247 4.30 1.50 18.44
C GLY A 247 5.00 0.16 18.26
N VAL A 248 4.57 -0.56 17.23
CA VAL A 248 5.07 -1.90 16.90
C VAL A 248 5.47 -1.96 15.43
N LEU A 249 6.61 -2.58 15.15
CA LEU A 249 7.06 -2.94 13.82
C LEU A 249 6.64 -4.38 13.51
N LEU A 250 6.07 -4.60 12.32
CA LEU A 250 5.69 -5.92 11.83
C LEU A 250 6.55 -6.25 10.61
N HIS A 251 7.46 -7.20 10.75
CA HIS A 251 8.42 -7.60 9.74
C HIS A 251 7.85 -8.74 8.90
N HIS A 252 7.30 -8.41 7.75
CA HIS A 252 6.68 -9.34 6.82
C HIS A 252 7.72 -9.90 5.85
N ARG A 253 7.92 -11.21 5.91
CA ARG A 253 8.78 -11.94 4.97
C ARG A 253 7.97 -12.39 3.78
N THR A 254 8.24 -11.79 2.63
CA THR A 254 7.57 -12.14 1.40
C THR A 254 8.15 -13.41 0.76
N ALA A 255 7.25 -14.27 0.26
CA ALA A 255 7.62 -15.40 -0.59
C ALA A 255 7.79 -14.98 -2.07
N ASN A 256 8.26 -15.91 -2.92
CA ASN A 256 8.25 -15.80 -4.38
C ASN A 256 9.01 -14.58 -4.95
N ALA A 257 10.19 -14.27 -4.42
CA ALA A 257 11.07 -13.20 -4.91
C ALA A 257 10.48 -11.77 -4.86
N LYS A 258 9.40 -11.55 -4.10
CA LYS A 258 8.93 -10.20 -3.74
C LYS A 258 9.83 -9.63 -2.63
N SER A 259 9.94 -8.31 -2.58
CA SER A 259 10.73 -7.61 -1.55
C SER A 259 10.03 -7.66 -0.18
N PRO A 260 10.78 -7.82 0.93
CA PRO A 260 10.23 -7.78 2.28
C PRO A 260 9.49 -6.47 2.55
N VAL A 261 8.53 -6.52 3.46
CA VAL A 261 7.76 -5.34 3.88
C VAL A 261 7.83 -5.21 5.39
N THR A 262 8.19 -4.04 5.89
CA THR A 262 8.07 -3.73 7.32
C THR A 262 6.94 -2.73 7.51
N PHE A 263 5.91 -3.11 8.26
CA PHE A 263 4.87 -2.18 8.69
C PHE A 263 5.26 -1.56 10.03
N ALA A 264 4.78 -0.34 10.27
CA ALA A 264 4.81 0.29 11.58
C ALA A 264 3.40 0.80 11.89
N ILE A 265 2.87 0.41 13.05
CA ILE A 265 1.69 1.04 13.65
C ILE A 265 2.11 1.76 14.91
N ALA A 266 1.66 3.00 15.09
CA ALA A 266 2.07 3.83 16.21
C ALA A 266 0.95 4.77 16.67
N ALA A 267 1.08 5.26 17.90
CA ALA A 267 0.25 6.30 18.49
C ALA A 267 1.11 7.33 19.22
N GLN A 268 0.56 8.53 19.41
CA GLN A 268 1.21 9.60 20.15
C GLN A 268 0.72 9.65 21.60
N GLU A 269 1.65 9.45 22.54
CA GLU A 269 1.48 9.73 23.96
C GLU A 269 1.56 11.24 24.21
N THR A 270 0.62 11.75 25.00
CA THR A 270 0.55 13.17 25.37
C THR A 270 0.15 13.29 26.84
N GLY A 271 0.14 14.50 27.40
CA GLY A 271 -0.26 14.68 28.81
C GLY A 271 -1.66 14.16 29.16
N ASP A 272 -2.56 14.04 28.17
CA ASP A 272 -3.93 13.51 28.34
C ASP A 272 -4.10 12.08 27.79
N VAL A 273 -3.14 11.54 27.03
CA VAL A 273 -3.27 10.27 26.30
C VAL A 273 -2.15 9.34 26.72
N HIS A 274 -2.53 8.21 27.32
CA HIS A 274 -1.63 7.11 27.66
C HIS A 274 -1.56 6.09 26.52
N VAL A 275 -0.37 5.69 26.09
CA VAL A 275 -0.17 4.70 25.02
C VAL A 275 0.40 3.42 25.61
N SER A 276 -0.08 2.28 25.11
CA SER A 276 0.45 0.95 25.46
C SER A 276 0.41 0.01 24.25
N GLU A 277 1.29 -0.98 24.23
CA GLU A 277 1.56 -1.81 23.05
C GLU A 277 1.36 -3.30 23.35
N CYS A 278 0.76 -4.02 22.41
CA CYS A 278 0.75 -5.48 22.34
C CYS A 278 1.52 -5.92 21.09
N PRO A 279 2.82 -6.25 21.20
CA PRO A 279 3.64 -6.57 20.03
C PRO A 279 3.22 -7.83 19.30
N TYR A 280 2.54 -8.75 19.99
CA TYR A 280 2.23 -10.07 19.48
C TYR A 280 0.90 -10.59 20.03
N PHE A 281 0.05 -11.07 19.13
CA PHE A 281 -1.03 -11.99 19.44
C PHE A 281 -1.30 -12.91 18.25
N LEU A 282 -1.74 -14.14 18.52
CA LEU A 282 -2.09 -15.11 17.48
C LEU A 282 -3.51 -14.83 16.95
N ILE A 283 -3.61 -14.49 15.66
CA ILE A 283 -4.90 -14.29 14.97
C ILE A 283 -5.53 -15.64 14.65
N SER A 284 -4.73 -16.56 14.10
CA SER A 284 -5.13 -17.93 13.81
C SER A 284 -3.90 -18.84 13.67
N GLY A 285 -4.05 -20.13 13.96
CA GLY A 285 -2.96 -21.10 13.90
C GLY A 285 -3.06 -22.16 15.00
N SER A 286 -2.19 -23.16 14.95
CA SER A 286 -2.18 -24.31 15.88
C SER A 286 -1.28 -24.11 17.10
N CYS A 287 -0.75 -22.90 17.32
CA CYS A 287 0.17 -22.63 18.41
C CYS A 287 -0.61 -22.29 19.69
N ASP A 288 -0.26 -22.92 20.81
CA ASP A 288 -0.76 -22.54 22.13
C ASP A 288 -0.03 -21.26 22.56
N GLY A 289 -0.75 -20.15 22.75
CA GLY A 289 -0.15 -18.85 23.10
C GLY A 289 -1.18 -17.75 23.32
N PHE A 290 -0.72 -16.51 23.46
CA PHE A 290 -1.58 -15.34 23.62
C PHE A 290 -2.39 -15.08 22.34
N THR A 291 -3.70 -15.31 22.39
CA THR A 291 -4.60 -15.27 21.22
C THR A 291 -5.25 -13.91 21.00
N ALA A 292 -5.88 -13.73 19.84
CA ALA A 292 -6.72 -12.55 19.55
C ALA A 292 -7.84 -12.36 20.59
N ALA A 293 -8.38 -13.46 21.15
CA ALA A 293 -9.37 -13.40 22.24
C ALA A 293 -8.76 -12.95 23.57
N ASP A 294 -7.52 -13.33 23.86
CA ASP A 294 -6.81 -12.92 25.07
C ASP A 294 -6.44 -11.44 25.00
N MET A 295 -5.93 -10.97 23.85
CA MET A 295 -5.68 -9.56 23.57
C MET A 295 -6.93 -8.71 23.77
N TRP A 296 -8.07 -9.16 23.22
CA TRP A 296 -9.35 -8.44 23.36
C TRP A 296 -9.84 -8.39 24.81
N ARG A 297 -9.64 -9.47 25.57
CA ARG A 297 -10.03 -9.53 26.98
C ARG A 297 -9.16 -8.61 27.84
N GLU A 298 -7.84 -8.65 27.64
CA GLU A 298 -6.86 -7.81 28.34
C GLU A 298 -7.22 -6.33 28.20
N ILE A 299 -7.42 -5.86 26.97
CA ILE A 299 -7.73 -4.44 26.73
C ILE A 299 -9.13 -4.06 27.26
N LYS A 300 -10.10 -4.98 27.22
CA LYS A 300 -11.46 -4.75 27.73
C LYS A 300 -11.51 -4.66 29.25
N GLU A 301 -10.65 -5.39 29.94
CA GLU A 301 -10.54 -5.40 31.40
C GLU A 301 -9.73 -4.21 31.92
N ASN A 302 -8.56 -3.97 31.31
CA ASN A 302 -7.55 -3.06 31.86
C ASN A 302 -7.47 -1.71 31.14
N GLY A 303 -7.99 -1.61 29.91
CA GLY A 303 -7.88 -0.39 29.10
C GLY A 303 -6.43 -0.04 28.72
N SER A 304 -5.46 -0.92 28.95
CA SER A 304 -4.07 -0.77 28.55
C SER A 304 -3.40 -2.14 28.48
N PHE A 305 -2.22 -2.17 27.88
CA PHE A 305 -1.36 -3.36 27.77
C PHE A 305 -0.21 -3.38 28.78
N ASP A 306 -0.19 -2.47 29.75
CA ASP A 306 0.94 -2.33 30.71
C ASP A 306 1.11 -3.54 31.62
N HIS A 307 0.05 -4.33 31.79
CA HIS A 307 0.06 -5.54 32.60
C HIS A 307 0.55 -6.78 31.85
N LEU A 308 0.78 -6.68 30.53
CA LEU A 308 1.38 -7.76 29.75
C LEU A 308 2.85 -7.93 30.16
N LYS A 309 3.20 -9.13 30.62
CA LYS A 309 4.59 -9.45 30.96
C LYS A 309 5.44 -9.36 29.70
N ALA A 310 6.44 -8.47 29.73
CA ALA A 310 7.32 -8.11 28.61
C ALA A 310 8.18 -9.25 28.00
N ASN A 311 7.94 -10.52 28.34
CA ASN A 311 8.78 -11.66 27.97
C ASN A 311 8.18 -12.59 26.90
N GLU A 312 7.13 -12.18 26.19
CA GLU A 312 6.73 -12.88 24.98
C GLU A 312 7.59 -12.37 23.81
N THR A 313 8.86 -12.79 23.81
CA THR A 313 9.77 -12.66 22.68
C THR A 313 9.02 -13.04 21.41
N SER A 314 9.03 -12.13 20.43
CA SER A 314 8.51 -12.35 19.09
C SER A 314 9.17 -13.58 18.47
N VAL A 315 8.53 -14.73 18.65
CA VAL A 315 8.84 -15.94 17.91
C VAL A 315 8.34 -15.70 16.49
N ALA A 316 9.17 -16.05 15.51
CA ALA A 316 8.76 -15.97 14.13
C ALA A 316 7.54 -16.88 13.90
N SER A 317 6.57 -16.42 13.13
CA SER A 317 5.34 -17.17 12.87
C SER A 317 5.64 -18.50 12.18
N GLU A 318 4.91 -19.54 12.55
CA GLU A 318 4.97 -20.82 11.86
C GLU A 318 4.18 -20.75 10.55
N PRO A 319 4.59 -21.46 9.48
CA PRO A 319 3.78 -21.60 8.28
C PRO A 319 2.36 -22.09 8.62
N GLY A 320 1.35 -21.43 8.07
CA GLY A 320 -0.06 -21.71 8.38
C GLY A 320 -0.61 -20.97 9.60
N SER A 321 0.20 -20.19 10.32
CA SER A 321 -0.25 -19.29 11.40
C SER A 321 -0.25 -17.82 10.94
N SER A 322 -1.14 -17.03 11.52
CA SER A 322 -1.22 -15.57 11.33
C SER A 322 -1.09 -14.88 12.68
N ILE A 323 -0.25 -13.83 12.72
CA ILE A 323 0.08 -13.07 13.92
C ILE A 323 -0.23 -11.58 13.69
N GLY A 324 -0.57 -10.88 14.77
CA GLY A 324 -0.86 -9.46 14.75
C GLY A 324 -0.17 -8.70 15.86
N ALA A 325 -0.25 -7.37 15.76
CA ALA A 325 0.16 -6.43 16.79
C ALA A 325 -0.96 -5.43 17.05
N ALA A 326 -0.94 -4.78 18.22
CA ALA A 326 -1.87 -3.73 18.56
C ALA A 326 -1.22 -2.58 19.32
N VAL A 327 -1.75 -1.38 19.12
CA VAL A 327 -1.42 -0.18 19.89
C VAL A 327 -2.71 0.37 20.47
N ALA A 328 -2.73 0.57 21.78
CA ALA A 328 -3.86 1.15 22.50
C ALA A 328 -3.51 2.56 22.97
N ALA A 329 -4.48 3.47 22.86
CA ALA A 329 -4.39 4.83 23.36
C ALA A 329 -5.60 5.13 24.24
N SER A 330 -5.35 5.42 25.50
CA SER A 330 -6.35 5.59 26.55
C SER A 330 -6.37 7.01 27.06
N VAL A 331 -7.58 7.54 27.19
CA VAL A 331 -7.81 8.94 27.56
C VAL A 331 -9.04 9.07 28.43
N THR A 332 -8.90 9.84 29.50
CA THR A 332 -10.04 10.28 30.31
C THR A 332 -10.66 11.50 29.64
N LEU A 333 -11.92 11.42 29.23
CA LEU A 333 -12.69 12.54 28.70
C LEU A 333 -13.56 13.15 29.81
N PRO A 334 -13.27 14.38 30.26
CA PRO A 334 -14.15 15.09 31.19
C PRO A 334 -15.53 15.39 30.57
N PRO A 335 -16.52 15.80 31.39
CA PRO A 335 -17.82 16.25 30.91
C PRO A 335 -17.70 17.36 29.86
N LYS A 336 -18.44 17.24 28.74
CA LYS A 336 -18.48 18.25 27.66
C LYS A 336 -17.14 18.59 26.99
N GLU A 337 -16.11 17.81 27.25
CA GLU A 337 -14.78 18.06 26.72
C GLU A 337 -14.50 17.29 25.43
N VAL A 338 -13.48 17.80 24.73
CA VAL A 338 -12.95 17.20 23.50
C VAL A 338 -11.51 16.79 23.72
N ARG A 339 -11.15 15.60 23.24
CA ARG A 339 -9.77 15.09 23.23
C ARG A 339 -9.43 14.52 21.87
N ASN A 340 -8.15 14.61 21.51
CA ASN A 340 -7.63 14.07 20.26
C ASN A 340 -6.66 12.93 20.54
N VAL A 341 -6.74 11.89 19.72
CA VAL A 341 -5.80 10.77 19.74
C VAL A 341 -5.31 10.56 18.32
N THR A 342 -3.99 10.46 18.14
CA THR A 342 -3.37 10.33 16.82
C THR A 342 -2.68 8.98 16.69
N PHE A 343 -3.04 8.25 15.64
CA PHE A 343 -2.37 7.03 15.20
C PHE A 343 -1.73 7.24 13.82
N SER A 344 -0.76 6.40 13.49
CA SER A 344 -0.13 6.36 12.17
C SER A 344 0.15 4.93 11.72
N LEU A 345 0.10 4.72 10.42
CA LEU A 345 0.48 3.50 9.73
C LEU A 345 1.48 3.84 8.63
N ALA A 346 2.65 3.20 8.63
CA ALA A 346 3.58 3.24 7.51
C ALA A 346 3.98 1.85 7.05
N TRP A 347 4.44 1.74 5.80
CA TRP A 347 5.02 0.51 5.25
C TRP A 347 6.31 0.79 4.48
N SER A 348 7.40 0.21 4.94
CA SER A 348 8.67 0.20 4.20
C SER A 348 8.70 -1.00 3.26
N CYS A 349 8.52 -0.73 1.96
CA CYS A 349 8.76 -1.67 0.86
C CYS A 349 9.68 -0.97 -0.16
N PRO A 350 11.00 -0.93 0.08
CA PRO A 350 11.91 -0.04 -0.63
C PRO A 350 12.11 -0.43 -2.09
N GLU A 351 11.98 -1.71 -2.39
CA GLU A 351 12.30 -2.29 -3.69
C GLU A 351 11.04 -2.68 -4.47
N VAL A 352 11.09 -2.46 -5.78
CA VAL A 352 10.07 -2.77 -6.74
C VAL A 352 10.64 -3.79 -7.71
N VAL A 353 10.19 -5.04 -7.59
CA VAL A 353 10.61 -6.13 -8.45
C VAL A 353 9.61 -6.29 -9.60
N PHE A 354 10.06 -6.06 -10.83
CA PHE A 354 9.26 -6.34 -12.02
C PHE A 354 9.43 -7.81 -12.45
N PRO A 355 8.43 -8.40 -13.15
CA PRO A 355 8.50 -9.78 -13.64
C PRO A 355 9.71 -10.11 -14.51
N CYS A 356 10.32 -9.10 -15.15
CA CYS A 356 11.55 -9.25 -15.92
C CYS A 356 12.83 -9.40 -15.06
N GLY A 357 12.70 -9.40 -13.73
CA GLY A 357 13.80 -9.53 -12.78
C GLY A 357 14.58 -8.24 -12.51
N LYS A 358 14.16 -7.11 -13.11
CA LYS A 358 14.71 -5.79 -12.80
C LYS A 358 14.13 -5.28 -11.49
N ILE A 359 15.02 -4.77 -10.64
CA ILE A 359 14.69 -4.17 -9.36
C ILE A 359 14.96 -2.67 -9.45
N TYR A 360 13.99 -1.88 -9.01
CA TYR A 360 14.11 -0.44 -8.82
C TYR A 360 13.85 -0.12 -7.36
N ARG A 361 14.34 1.03 -6.88
CA ARG A 361 13.98 1.54 -5.56
C ARG A 361 12.88 2.58 -5.67
N ARG A 362 11.99 2.64 -4.68
CA ARG A 362 10.89 3.62 -4.61
C ARG A 362 11.42 5.01 -4.23
N ARG A 363 10.77 6.07 -4.71
CA ARG A 363 11.19 7.46 -4.49
C ARG A 363 11.46 7.82 -3.03
N TYR A 364 10.63 7.34 -2.10
CA TYR A 364 10.78 7.67 -0.68
C TYR A 364 12.12 7.21 -0.07
N THR A 365 12.79 6.23 -0.68
CA THR A 365 14.08 5.72 -0.19
C THR A 365 15.20 6.75 -0.30
N ASN A 366 15.05 7.80 -1.11
CA ASN A 366 15.99 8.93 -1.12
C ASN A 366 15.98 9.72 0.19
N PHE A 367 14.92 9.60 0.99
CA PHE A 367 14.73 10.38 2.23
C PHE A 367 14.86 9.50 3.47
N TYR A 368 14.34 8.28 3.43
CA TYR A 368 14.35 7.34 4.57
C TYR A 368 15.32 6.15 4.40
N GLY A 369 15.97 6.02 3.24
CA GLY A 369 16.83 4.88 2.94
C GLY A 369 16.06 3.57 2.72
N THR A 370 16.77 2.46 2.87
CA THR A 370 16.24 1.09 2.68
C THR A 370 16.38 0.23 3.93
N HIS A 371 16.61 0.84 5.10
CA HIS A 371 16.81 0.12 6.36
C HIS A 371 15.47 -0.33 6.96
N GLU A 372 15.52 -1.31 7.88
CA GLU A 372 14.32 -1.83 8.57
C GLU A 372 13.61 -0.74 9.40
N ASP A 373 14.37 0.25 9.89
CA ASP A 373 13.84 1.37 10.69
C ASP A 373 13.11 2.43 9.86
N ALA A 374 13.12 2.34 8.52
CA ALA A 374 12.47 3.35 7.67
C ALA A 374 10.97 3.47 7.99
N ALA A 375 10.29 2.36 8.30
CA ALA A 375 8.89 2.37 8.71
C ALA A 375 8.66 3.09 10.05
N ALA A 376 9.58 2.92 11.02
CA ALA A 376 9.54 3.60 12.31
C ALA A 376 9.68 5.12 12.16
N ASN A 377 10.68 5.55 11.39
CA ASN A 377 10.93 6.96 11.13
C ASN A 377 9.75 7.60 10.38
N LEU A 378 9.19 6.90 9.39
CA LEU A 378 8.00 7.37 8.65
C LEU A 378 6.79 7.60 9.56
N VAL A 379 6.47 6.68 10.48
CA VAL A 379 5.32 6.88 11.38
C VAL A 379 5.58 8.00 12.39
N HIS A 380 6.80 8.09 12.91
CA HIS A 380 7.21 9.17 13.82
C HIS A 380 7.04 10.52 13.14
N ASP A 381 7.67 10.73 11.99
CA ASP A 381 7.64 12.00 11.28
C ASP A 381 6.22 12.34 10.82
N ALA A 382 5.44 11.34 10.41
CA ALA A 382 4.03 11.55 10.06
C ALA A 382 3.19 12.05 11.24
N ILE A 383 3.34 11.47 12.44
CA ILE A 383 2.64 11.94 13.64
C ILE A 383 3.03 13.39 13.96
N MET A 384 4.30 13.74 13.81
CA MET A 384 4.80 15.08 14.14
C MET A 384 4.43 16.14 13.08
N GLU A 385 4.37 15.77 11.80
CA GLU A 385 4.25 16.71 10.69
C GLU A 385 2.86 16.77 10.04
N HIS A 386 1.95 15.82 10.30
CA HIS A 386 0.68 15.74 9.56
C HIS A 386 -0.17 17.01 9.59
N TYR A 387 -0.10 17.81 10.65
CA TYR A 387 -0.79 19.10 10.71
C TYR A 387 -0.34 20.07 9.61
N HIS A 388 0.94 20.03 9.22
CA HIS A 388 1.44 20.81 8.10
C HIS A 388 0.88 20.31 6.78
N TRP A 389 0.86 18.99 6.58
CA TRP A 389 0.28 18.37 5.39
C TRP A 389 -1.20 18.74 5.24
N GLU A 390 -1.95 18.75 6.34
CA GLU A 390 -3.36 19.15 6.35
C GLU A 390 -3.57 20.59 5.92
N SER A 391 -2.76 21.52 6.42
CA SER A 391 -2.84 22.91 6.02
C SER A 391 -2.60 23.04 4.52
N GLN A 392 -1.55 22.40 4.01
CA GLN A 392 -1.21 22.42 2.59
C GLN A 392 -2.33 21.81 1.74
N ILE A 393 -2.88 20.67 2.17
CA ILE A 393 -4.00 19.99 1.50
C ILE A 393 -5.23 20.90 1.46
N ASP A 394 -5.58 21.53 2.59
CA ASP A 394 -6.71 22.44 2.63
C ASP A 394 -6.51 23.64 1.71
N ASP A 395 -5.31 24.23 1.71
CA ASP A 395 -5.01 25.44 0.94
C ASP A 395 -5.16 25.22 -0.58
N TRP A 396 -4.66 24.10 -1.13
CA TRP A 396 -4.79 23.86 -2.58
C TRP A 396 -6.23 23.47 -2.99
N GLN A 397 -7.00 22.85 -2.10
CA GLN A 397 -8.40 22.48 -2.37
C GLN A 397 -9.36 23.66 -2.22
N ARG A 398 -9.08 24.59 -1.29
CA ARG A 398 -9.99 25.65 -0.85
C ARG A 398 -10.54 26.49 -2.00
N SER A 399 -9.68 26.90 -2.93
CA SER A 399 -10.08 27.78 -4.04
C SER A 399 -11.18 27.17 -4.92
N ILE A 400 -11.08 25.88 -5.21
CA ILE A 400 -12.06 25.15 -6.02
C ILE A 400 -13.31 24.84 -5.18
N LEU A 401 -13.15 24.42 -3.92
CA LEU A 401 -14.29 24.06 -3.06
C LEU A 401 -15.23 25.23 -2.80
N LEU A 402 -14.68 26.43 -2.60
CA LEU A 402 -15.44 27.65 -2.30
C LEU A 402 -15.99 28.34 -3.56
N ASP A 403 -15.59 27.92 -4.76
CA ASP A 403 -16.05 28.53 -5.99
C ASP A 403 -17.45 28.03 -6.37
N GLU A 404 -18.45 28.82 -6.02
CA GLU A 404 -19.87 28.54 -6.28
C GLU A 404 -20.25 28.52 -7.76
N ARG A 405 -19.36 28.97 -8.67
CA ARG A 405 -19.60 28.85 -10.12
C ARG A 405 -19.58 27.39 -10.57
N PHE A 406 -18.89 26.51 -9.83
CA PHE A 406 -18.89 25.09 -10.10
C PHE A 406 -20.04 24.39 -9.35
N PRO A 407 -20.75 23.43 -9.96
CA PRO A 407 -21.69 22.58 -9.23
C PRO A 407 -21.01 21.80 -8.10
N GLU A 408 -21.72 21.53 -6.99
CA GLU A 408 -21.16 20.81 -5.84
C GLU A 408 -20.62 19.43 -6.21
N TRP A 409 -21.35 18.69 -7.06
CA TRP A 409 -20.93 17.37 -7.51
C TRP A 409 -19.58 17.42 -8.24
N TYR A 410 -19.34 18.46 -9.05
CA TYR A 410 -18.11 18.60 -9.82
C TYR A 410 -16.92 18.82 -8.90
N ARG A 411 -17.07 19.71 -7.90
CA ARG A 411 -16.00 20.03 -6.93
C ARG A 411 -15.56 18.77 -6.19
N VAL A 412 -16.50 17.95 -5.74
CA VAL A 412 -16.22 16.69 -5.02
C VAL A 412 -15.62 15.63 -5.94
N THR A 413 -16.20 15.42 -7.13
CA THR A 413 -15.69 14.42 -8.09
C THR A 413 -14.28 14.77 -8.56
N LEU A 414 -13.99 16.03 -8.86
CA LEU A 414 -12.69 16.48 -9.34
C LEU A 414 -11.53 16.04 -8.43
N PHE A 415 -11.70 16.18 -7.11
CA PHE A 415 -10.68 15.74 -6.15
C PHE A 415 -10.66 14.22 -5.99
N ASN A 416 -11.83 13.59 -5.87
CA ASN A 416 -11.90 12.16 -5.63
C ASN A 416 -11.37 11.33 -6.80
N GLU A 417 -11.45 11.78 -8.06
CA GLU A 417 -10.85 11.11 -9.22
C GLU A 417 -9.30 11.05 -9.17
N LEU A 418 -8.66 11.93 -8.40
CA LEU A 418 -7.21 11.93 -8.21
C LEU A 418 -6.71 10.70 -7.43
N TYR A 419 -7.61 9.90 -6.83
CA TYR A 419 -7.26 8.65 -6.16
C TYR A 419 -6.44 7.71 -7.06
N PHE A 420 -6.63 7.79 -8.39
CA PHE A 420 -5.93 6.95 -9.35
C PHE A 420 -4.43 7.24 -9.43
N LEU A 421 -3.99 8.46 -9.10
CA LEU A 421 -2.56 8.79 -8.98
C LEU A 421 -1.89 8.15 -7.74
N ASN A 422 -2.69 7.54 -6.87
CA ASN A 422 -2.22 6.69 -5.78
C ASN A 422 -2.49 5.20 -6.12
N ALA A 423 -3.76 4.83 -6.28
CA ALA A 423 -4.24 3.44 -6.41
C ALA A 423 -4.37 2.92 -7.86
N GLY A 424 -3.81 3.64 -8.84
CA GLY A 424 -3.69 3.21 -10.23
C GLY A 424 -2.48 2.30 -10.49
N GLY A 425 -2.06 1.52 -9.50
CA GLY A 425 -0.86 0.66 -9.61
C GLY A 425 0.42 1.47 -9.79
N THR A 426 0.52 2.62 -9.11
CA THR A 426 1.61 3.58 -9.35
C THR A 426 2.96 3.07 -8.85
N VAL A 427 4.02 3.39 -9.61
CA VAL A 427 5.42 3.15 -9.25
C VAL A 427 6.18 4.45 -9.50
N TRP A 428 6.89 4.92 -8.48
CA TRP A 428 7.76 6.10 -8.59
C TRP A 428 9.16 5.70 -8.14
N THR A 429 10.13 5.72 -9.05
CA THR A 429 11.50 5.31 -8.75
C THR A 429 12.30 6.42 -8.07
N ASP A 430 13.38 6.06 -7.40
CA ASP A 430 14.34 7.00 -6.80
C ASP A 430 15.22 7.74 -7.82
N GLY A 431 15.18 7.31 -9.09
CA GLY A 431 15.97 7.84 -10.20
C GLY A 431 17.31 7.14 -10.42
N SER A 432 17.65 6.15 -9.60
CA SER A 432 18.80 5.27 -9.82
C SER A 432 18.55 4.26 -10.94
N LEU A 433 19.63 3.74 -11.53
CA LEU A 433 19.52 2.68 -12.54
C LEU A 433 19.05 1.38 -11.90
N PRO A 434 18.24 0.57 -12.61
CA PRO A 434 17.84 -0.73 -12.10
C PRO A 434 19.04 -1.65 -11.94
N PHE A 435 18.96 -2.52 -10.94
CA PHE A 435 19.87 -3.66 -10.81
C PHE A 435 19.11 -4.97 -11.02
N GLN A 436 19.86 -6.02 -11.33
CA GLN A 436 19.27 -7.33 -11.65
C GLN A 436 19.46 -8.28 -10.47
N SER A 437 18.39 -8.98 -10.09
CA SER A 437 18.49 -10.01 -9.07
C SER A 437 19.32 -11.20 -9.58
N LEU A 438 20.36 -11.58 -8.84
CA LEU A 438 21.14 -12.80 -9.11
C LEU A 438 20.31 -14.08 -8.90
N VAL A 439 19.17 -13.99 -8.18
CA VAL A 439 18.29 -15.13 -7.89
C VAL A 439 17.61 -15.63 -9.18
N THR A 440 17.22 -14.74 -10.09
CA THR A 440 16.61 -15.10 -11.39
C THR A 440 17.62 -15.68 -12.37
N ILE A 441 18.93 -15.49 -12.13
CA ILE A 441 20.00 -16.05 -12.96
C ILE A 441 20.15 -17.57 -12.72
N LYS A 442 19.79 -18.08 -11.54
CA LYS A 442 19.89 -19.52 -11.22
C LYS A 442 18.96 -20.41 -12.05
N GLU A 443 17.87 -19.88 -12.60
CA GLU A 443 16.92 -20.64 -13.42
C GLU A 443 17.32 -20.70 -14.91
N ARG A 444 18.21 -19.81 -15.38
CA ARG A 444 18.90 -20.02 -16.65
C ARG A 444 20.05 -20.99 -16.41
N LYS A 445 19.79 -22.29 -16.60
CA LYS A 445 20.84 -23.29 -16.81
C LYS A 445 21.87 -22.73 -17.78
N PHE A 446 23.03 -22.33 -17.27
CA PHE A 446 24.21 -22.15 -18.09
C PHE A 446 24.60 -23.54 -18.59
N SER A 447 24.18 -23.87 -19.81
CA SER A 447 24.89 -24.83 -20.62
C SER A 447 26.23 -24.19 -20.97
N LEU A 448 27.22 -24.44 -20.12
CA LEU A 448 28.62 -24.27 -20.49
C LEU A 448 29.09 -25.65 -20.96
N ASP A 449 28.93 -25.91 -22.26
CA ASP A 449 29.74 -26.90 -22.96
C ASP A 449 31.18 -26.37 -22.96
N ILE A 450 31.90 -26.64 -21.86
CA ILE A 450 33.35 -26.54 -21.87
C ILE A 450 33.82 -27.89 -22.39
N SER A 451 34.03 -27.94 -23.70
CA SER A 451 34.82 -28.99 -24.32
C SER A 451 36.16 -29.07 -23.62
N SER A 452 36.39 -30.22 -22.99
CA SER A 452 37.64 -30.58 -22.33
C SER A 452 38.72 -30.79 -23.39
N SER A 453 39.40 -29.71 -23.78
CA SER A 453 40.71 -29.83 -24.41
C SER A 453 41.55 -28.59 -24.13
N CYS A 454 42.83 -28.82 -23.84
CA CYS A 454 43.87 -27.86 -23.43
C CYS A 454 43.82 -27.40 -21.97
N CYS A 455 44.57 -28.08 -21.10
CA CYS A 455 45.97 -27.74 -20.87
C CYS A 455 46.61 -28.75 -19.91
N LYS A 456 47.67 -29.40 -20.37
CA LYS A 456 48.64 -30.11 -19.53
C LYS A 456 49.58 -29.08 -18.90
N ASP A 457 50.00 -29.40 -17.68
CA ASP A 457 51.21 -29.01 -16.96
C ASP A 457 51.59 -27.52 -16.90
N LEU A 458 51.64 -26.99 -15.67
CA LEU A 458 52.83 -26.35 -15.10
C LEU A 458 52.61 -26.02 -13.61
N THR A 459 53.49 -26.57 -12.78
CA THR A 459 53.74 -26.22 -11.38
C THR A 459 54.63 -24.98 -11.29
N GLY A 460 54.38 -24.06 -10.33
CA GLY A 460 55.35 -22.99 -10.00
C GLY A 460 54.81 -21.72 -9.33
N ILE A 461 54.82 -21.73 -7.99
CA ILE A 461 55.09 -20.66 -7.01
C ILE A 461 54.82 -19.16 -7.34
N SER A 462 53.96 -18.58 -6.50
CA SER A 462 53.86 -17.21 -5.92
C SER A 462 54.02 -15.95 -6.80
N SER A 463 52.97 -15.12 -6.81
CA SER A 463 53.05 -13.75 -6.30
C SER A 463 51.65 -13.25 -5.96
N GLN A 464 51.55 -12.49 -4.87
CA GLN A 464 50.33 -11.83 -4.42
C GLN A 464 49.80 -10.92 -5.53
N ASN A 465 48.71 -11.33 -6.17
CA ASN A 465 47.72 -10.40 -6.67
C ASN A 465 46.38 -10.96 -6.24
N ASP A 466 45.77 -10.17 -5.37
CA ASP A 466 44.66 -10.53 -4.51
C ASP A 466 43.52 -11.14 -5.33
N THR A 467 43.40 -12.47 -5.29
CA THR A 467 42.40 -13.24 -6.04
C THR A 467 41.00 -12.72 -5.74
N ALA A 468 40.76 -12.20 -4.53
CA ALA A 468 39.52 -11.55 -4.16
C ALA A 468 39.30 -10.23 -4.94
N THR A 469 40.33 -9.43 -5.13
CA THR A 469 40.29 -8.18 -5.92
C THR A 469 40.19 -8.45 -7.42
N ASP A 470 40.83 -9.49 -7.97
CA ASP A 470 40.65 -9.88 -9.38
C ASP A 470 39.26 -10.50 -9.62
N VAL A 471 38.74 -11.26 -8.64
CA VAL A 471 37.35 -11.77 -8.68
C VAL A 471 36.36 -10.63 -8.55
N LEU A 472 36.56 -9.67 -7.64
CA LEU A 472 35.73 -8.47 -7.53
C LEU A 472 35.81 -7.64 -8.80
N TYR A 473 37.00 -7.41 -9.37
CA TYR A 473 37.15 -6.66 -10.62
C TYR A 473 36.51 -7.40 -11.81
N ARG A 474 36.60 -8.73 -11.89
CA ARG A 474 35.89 -9.53 -12.88
C ARG A 474 34.39 -9.52 -12.64
N MET A 475 33.91 -9.58 -11.40
CA MET A 475 32.49 -9.48 -11.06
C MET A 475 31.95 -8.09 -11.40
N THR A 476 32.68 -7.03 -11.09
CA THR A 476 32.35 -5.65 -11.44
C THR A 476 32.41 -5.43 -12.95
N SER A 477 33.42 -5.96 -13.66
CA SER A 477 33.50 -5.91 -15.12
C SER A 477 32.39 -6.72 -15.79
N VAL A 478 31.99 -7.86 -15.20
CA VAL A 478 30.87 -8.68 -15.68
C VAL A 478 29.54 -8.00 -15.38
N LEU A 479 29.37 -7.37 -14.22
CA LEU A 479 28.22 -6.52 -13.89
C LEU A 479 28.14 -5.31 -14.82
N GLU A 480 29.25 -4.63 -15.10
CA GLU A 480 29.34 -3.54 -16.05
C GLU A 480 29.04 -4.00 -17.48
N LYS A 481 29.57 -5.16 -17.91
CA LYS A 481 29.28 -5.81 -19.20
C LYS A 481 27.86 -6.38 -19.31
N ILE A 482 27.21 -6.71 -18.19
CA ILE A 482 25.80 -7.11 -18.10
C ILE A 482 24.88 -5.89 -18.05
N ASN A 483 25.37 -4.74 -17.56
CA ASN A 483 24.63 -3.48 -17.53
C ASN A 483 24.76 -2.68 -18.85
N THR A 484 25.83 -2.87 -19.63
CA THR A 484 26.00 -2.20 -20.95
C THR A 484 24.97 -2.57 -22.04
N PRO A 485 24.31 -3.76 -22.06
CA PRO A 485 23.17 -4.03 -22.93
C PRO A 485 21.83 -3.55 -22.34
N VAL A 486 21.76 -3.20 -21.05
CA VAL A 486 20.49 -2.80 -20.39
C VAL A 486 20.12 -1.35 -20.75
N ALA A 487 21.12 -0.49 -20.91
CA ALA A 487 20.91 0.88 -21.42
C ALA A 487 20.54 0.91 -22.91
N SER A 488 20.85 -0.13 -23.70
CA SER A 488 20.60 -0.14 -25.15
C SER A 488 19.20 -0.63 -25.56
N LYS A 489 18.40 -1.17 -24.62
CA LYS A 489 17.04 -1.70 -24.89
C LYS A 489 15.91 -1.04 -24.10
N CYS A 490 16.17 0.03 -23.35
CA CYS A 490 15.13 0.71 -22.58
C CYS A 490 15.24 2.23 -22.76
N ALA A 491 14.09 2.88 -22.96
CA ALA A 491 13.99 4.32 -23.03
C ALA A 491 14.10 4.90 -21.62
N PHE A 492 15.30 5.32 -21.23
CA PHE A 492 15.49 6.07 -20.00
C PHE A 492 15.53 7.57 -20.33
N GLY A 493 14.42 8.27 -20.06
CA GLY A 493 14.30 9.71 -20.23
C GLY A 493 15.27 10.51 -19.37
N THR A 494 15.88 9.89 -18.36
CA THR A 494 16.96 10.49 -17.56
C THR A 494 18.18 10.90 -18.38
N SER A 495 18.39 10.29 -19.57
CA SER A 495 19.40 10.72 -20.53
C SER A 495 19.14 12.11 -21.14
N LEU A 496 17.91 12.63 -21.01
CA LEU A 496 17.47 13.94 -21.50
C LEU A 496 17.37 14.99 -20.37
N LEU A 497 17.89 14.69 -19.18
CA LEU A 497 18.03 15.67 -18.10
C LEU A 497 19.05 16.75 -18.49
N ARG A 498 18.77 18.00 -18.13
CA ARG A 498 19.72 19.10 -18.33
C ARG A 498 20.72 19.15 -17.18
N ASP A 499 21.89 19.71 -17.44
CA ASP A 499 22.90 19.94 -16.40
C ASP A 499 22.31 20.77 -15.25
N GLY A 500 22.43 20.26 -14.02
CA GLY A 500 21.90 20.89 -12.81
C GLY A 500 20.40 20.65 -12.53
N GLU A 501 19.70 19.91 -13.40
CA GLU A 501 18.31 19.54 -13.16
C GLU A 501 18.20 18.35 -12.18
N GLU A 502 17.25 18.44 -11.24
CA GLU A 502 16.99 17.37 -10.28
C GLU A 502 16.41 16.13 -10.99
N ASN A 503 17.06 14.98 -10.80
CA ASN A 503 16.48 13.69 -11.18
C ASN A 503 15.40 13.28 -10.16
N ILE A 504 14.14 13.46 -10.55
CA ILE A 504 13.01 13.06 -9.71
C ILE A 504 12.64 11.57 -9.84
N GLY A 505 13.32 10.81 -10.69
CA GLY A 505 13.00 9.41 -11.01
C GLY A 505 11.86 9.23 -12.00
N GLN A 506 11.66 7.98 -12.44
CA GLN A 506 10.61 7.60 -13.37
C GLN A 506 9.29 7.40 -12.65
N PHE A 507 8.19 7.79 -13.31
CA PHE A 507 6.85 7.59 -12.82
C PHE A 507 6.05 6.72 -13.79
N LEU A 508 5.44 5.68 -13.25
CA LEU A 508 4.62 4.72 -13.97
C LEU A 508 3.26 4.62 -13.27
N TYR A 509 2.19 4.60 -14.04
CA TYR A 509 0.87 4.21 -13.56
C TYR A 509 0.15 3.36 -14.61
N LEU A 510 -0.71 2.46 -14.17
CA LEU A 510 -1.42 1.54 -15.05
C LEU A 510 -2.55 2.27 -15.78
N GLU A 511 -2.82 1.88 -17.02
CA GLU A 511 -4.05 2.26 -17.71
C GLU A 511 -5.30 1.80 -16.95
N GLY A 512 -5.25 0.57 -16.44
CA GLY A 512 -6.25 -0.02 -15.57
C GLY A 512 -5.71 -1.28 -14.93
N MET A 513 -6.38 -1.80 -13.91
CA MET A 513 -5.94 -3.06 -13.31
C MET A 513 -6.16 -4.23 -14.29
N GLU A 514 -7.09 -4.11 -15.23
CA GLU A 514 -7.41 -5.08 -16.28
C GLU A 514 -6.32 -5.16 -17.35
N TYR A 515 -5.61 -4.06 -17.55
CA TYR A 515 -4.60 -3.88 -18.59
C TYR A 515 -3.29 -3.50 -17.93
N HIS A 516 -2.39 -4.47 -17.76
CA HIS A 516 -1.09 -4.25 -17.13
C HIS A 516 -0.11 -3.54 -18.09
N MET A 517 -0.50 -2.35 -18.54
CA MET A 517 0.24 -1.44 -19.41
C MET A 517 0.50 -0.14 -18.65
N TYR A 518 1.75 0.27 -18.57
CA TYR A 518 2.13 1.50 -17.89
C TYR A 518 2.15 2.66 -18.87
N ASN A 519 1.61 3.79 -18.42
CA ASN A 519 1.62 5.08 -19.12
C ASN A 519 1.11 5.00 -20.58
N THR A 520 0.11 4.18 -20.88
CA THR A 520 -0.44 4.05 -22.25
C THR A 520 -0.76 5.43 -22.82
N TYR A 521 -0.01 5.87 -23.84
CA TYR A 521 0.13 7.31 -24.15
C TYR A 521 -1.16 7.96 -24.66
N ASP A 522 -1.95 7.22 -25.44
CA ASP A 522 -3.24 7.65 -25.94
C ASP A 522 -4.25 7.88 -24.81
N VAL A 523 -4.19 7.09 -23.73
CA VAL A 523 -4.99 7.30 -22.52
C VAL A 523 -4.38 8.40 -21.64
N HIS A 524 -3.04 8.40 -21.50
CA HIS A 524 -2.30 9.40 -20.74
C HIS A 524 -2.53 10.81 -21.28
N PHE A 525 -2.73 11.00 -22.59
CA PHE A 525 -3.13 12.28 -23.18
C PHE A 525 -4.30 12.93 -22.41
N TYR A 526 -5.33 12.17 -22.05
CA TYR A 526 -6.48 12.68 -21.29
C TYR A 526 -6.19 12.88 -19.80
N ALA A 527 -5.38 12.01 -19.20
CA ALA A 527 -5.04 12.06 -17.77
C ALA A 527 -3.94 13.10 -17.45
N SER A 528 -3.13 13.50 -18.44
CA SER A 528 -1.96 14.37 -18.31
C SER A 528 -2.27 15.71 -17.65
N PHE A 529 -3.51 16.22 -17.78
CA PHE A 529 -3.94 17.48 -17.14
C PHE A 529 -3.75 17.46 -15.62
N ALA A 530 -4.06 16.35 -14.96
CA ALA A 530 -3.87 16.24 -13.51
C ALA A 530 -2.38 16.30 -13.14
N LEU A 531 -1.52 15.62 -13.89
CA LEU A 531 -0.07 15.60 -13.64
C LEU A 531 0.59 16.92 -14.01
N VAL A 532 0.29 17.53 -15.15
CA VAL A 532 0.91 18.82 -15.53
C VAL A 532 0.51 19.95 -14.58
N MET A 533 -0.74 19.93 -14.07
CA MET A 533 -1.21 20.95 -13.14
C MET A 533 -0.68 20.75 -11.71
N LEU A 534 -0.64 19.50 -11.23
CA LEU A 534 -0.33 19.22 -9.82
C LEU A 534 1.13 18.76 -9.60
N PHE A 535 1.70 18.01 -10.55
CA PHE A 535 3.04 17.42 -10.47
C PHE A 535 3.82 17.55 -11.79
N PRO A 536 4.08 18.77 -12.29
CA PRO A 536 4.66 18.99 -13.62
C PRO A 536 6.03 18.31 -13.85
N LYS A 537 6.86 18.13 -12.81
CA LYS A 537 8.10 17.36 -12.94
C LYS A 537 7.84 15.88 -13.26
N LEU A 538 6.80 15.26 -12.69
CA LEU A 538 6.42 13.87 -12.99
C LEU A 538 5.91 13.75 -14.42
N GLU A 539 5.06 14.68 -14.84
CA GLU A 539 4.61 14.78 -16.24
C GLU A 539 5.81 14.87 -17.19
N LEU A 540 6.74 15.80 -16.91
CA LEU A 540 7.94 15.97 -17.72
C LEU A 540 8.82 14.70 -17.76
N SER A 541 8.88 13.93 -16.66
CA SER A 541 9.56 12.64 -16.66
C SER A 541 8.93 11.65 -17.64
N ILE A 542 7.60 11.53 -17.64
CA ILE A 542 6.88 10.68 -18.59
C ILE A 542 7.19 11.12 -20.03
N GLN A 543 7.11 12.42 -20.31
CA GLN A 543 7.37 12.96 -21.65
C GLN A 543 8.80 12.68 -22.12
N ARG A 544 9.78 12.70 -21.21
CA ARG A 544 11.17 12.33 -21.54
C ARG A 544 11.32 10.85 -21.86
N ASP A 545 10.64 9.98 -21.11
CA ASP A 545 10.64 8.54 -21.40
C ASP A 545 10.03 8.27 -22.79
N PHE A 546 8.94 8.95 -23.15
CA PHE A 546 8.37 8.87 -24.50
C PHE A 546 9.28 9.45 -25.57
N ALA A 547 9.91 10.61 -25.34
CA ALA A 547 10.87 11.20 -26.27
C ALA A 547 12.06 10.26 -26.54
N ALA A 548 12.57 9.60 -25.51
CA ALA A 548 13.61 8.58 -25.66
C ALA A 548 13.08 7.35 -26.41
N ALA A 549 11.84 6.91 -26.15
CA ALA A 549 11.22 5.78 -26.82
C ALA A 549 11.00 6.01 -28.33
N VAL A 550 10.73 7.24 -28.76
CA VAL A 550 10.63 7.60 -30.20
C VAL A 550 11.91 7.26 -30.95
N MET A 551 13.07 7.45 -30.30
CA MET A 551 14.38 7.17 -30.89
C MET A 551 14.73 5.69 -30.93
N MET A 552 13.96 4.83 -30.25
CA MET A 552 14.20 3.39 -30.23
C MET A 552 13.61 2.68 -31.46
N HIS A 553 14.34 1.67 -31.93
CA HIS A 553 13.90 0.72 -32.95
C HIS A 553 14.17 -0.71 -32.49
N ASP A 554 13.12 -1.55 -32.49
CA ASP A 554 13.21 -2.98 -32.24
C ASP A 554 12.54 -3.74 -33.40
N PRO A 555 13.34 -4.35 -34.32
CA PRO A 555 12.82 -5.05 -35.48
C PRO A 555 12.32 -6.46 -35.16
N GLU A 556 12.42 -6.94 -33.91
CA GLU A 556 11.89 -8.24 -33.51
C GLU A 556 10.40 -8.35 -33.91
N LYS A 557 10.04 -9.41 -34.62
CA LYS A 557 8.65 -9.58 -35.06
C LYS A 557 7.79 -10.11 -33.92
N VAL A 558 6.67 -9.44 -33.68
CA VAL A 558 5.62 -9.87 -32.77
C VAL A 558 4.32 -10.06 -33.52
N GLN A 559 3.48 -11.00 -33.08
CA GLN A 559 2.18 -11.20 -33.69
C GLN A 559 1.15 -10.29 -33.03
N CYS A 560 0.48 -9.44 -33.82
CA CYS A 560 -0.60 -8.58 -33.36
C CYS A 560 -1.81 -9.41 -32.94
N LEU A 561 -2.34 -9.16 -31.74
CA LEU A 561 -3.49 -9.91 -31.21
C LEU A 561 -4.79 -9.59 -31.95
N SER A 562 -4.94 -8.36 -32.46
CA SER A 562 -6.15 -7.91 -33.15
C SER A 562 -6.41 -8.67 -34.45
N ASP A 563 -5.40 -8.86 -35.31
CA ASP A 563 -5.57 -9.46 -36.64
C ASP A 563 -4.65 -10.66 -36.94
N GLY A 564 -3.74 -11.01 -36.02
CA GLY A 564 -2.81 -12.13 -36.17
C GLY A 564 -1.65 -11.88 -37.13
N LYS A 565 -1.46 -10.67 -37.65
CA LYS A 565 -0.33 -10.36 -38.53
C LYS A 565 0.96 -10.14 -37.74
N TRP A 566 2.09 -10.40 -38.37
CA TRP A 566 3.40 -10.13 -37.79
C TRP A 566 3.84 -8.70 -38.11
N ALA A 567 4.23 -7.97 -37.08
CA ALA A 567 4.75 -6.60 -37.18
C ALA A 567 6.04 -6.47 -36.37
N PRO A 568 6.94 -5.52 -36.71
CA PRO A 568 8.07 -5.19 -35.84
C PRO A 568 7.56 -4.69 -34.48
N ARG A 569 8.24 -5.07 -33.38
CA ARG A 569 7.90 -4.71 -32.01
C ARG A 569 7.90 -3.20 -31.80
N LYS A 570 8.90 -2.50 -32.34
CA LYS A 570 9.01 -1.04 -32.25
C LYS A 570 9.65 -0.45 -33.51
N ILE A 571 8.95 0.48 -34.16
CA ILE A 571 9.47 1.22 -35.31
C ILE A 571 10.07 2.55 -34.83
N GLY A 572 11.28 2.88 -35.28
CA GLY A 572 11.91 4.18 -34.99
C GLY A 572 11.06 5.34 -35.52
N GLY A 573 10.99 6.44 -34.75
CA GLY A 573 10.18 7.61 -35.08
C GLY A 573 8.69 7.49 -34.74
N LYS A 574 8.23 6.33 -34.22
CA LYS A 574 6.86 6.14 -33.72
C LYS A 574 6.85 6.06 -32.20
N ILE A 575 5.78 6.57 -31.58
CA ILE A 575 5.44 6.29 -30.18
C ILE A 575 4.82 4.90 -30.10
#